data_AF-A0A1R1M4X3-F1
#
_entry.id   AF-A0A1R1M4X3-F1
#
_cell.length_a   1.000
_cell.length_b   1.000
_cell.length_c   1.000
_cell.angle_alpha   90.00
_cell.angle_beta   90.00
_cell.angle_gamma   90.00
#
_symmetry.space_group_name_H-M   'P 1'
#
loop_
_entity.id
_entity.type
_entity.pdbx_description
1 polymer ?
#
loop_
_entity_poly.entity_id
_entity_poly.type
_entity_poly.pdbx_seq_one_letter_code
_entity_poly.pdbx_strand_id
1 'polypeptide(L)'
;MSTPTPETAWGGPAWTVKVRGRRYVWGSAGMTTDVDFATAPLLHLANDGAGEPVTIGTRTAAGATTDLGTIQAGECLTLPVNHLAGVYAESAVDSLLHCVLR
;
A
#
# COMPACT_ATOMS: atom_id res chain seq x y z
N MET A 1 -2.57 -31.45 0.60
CA MET A 1 -2.78 -30.34 1.56
C MET A 1 -2.40 -29.07 0.84
N SER A 2 -3.39 -28.30 0.37
CA SER A 2 -3.15 -27.07 -0.40
C SER A 2 -2.83 -25.96 0.60
N THR A 3 -1.68 -25.29 0.44
CA THR A 3 -1.31 -24.11 1.20
C THR A 3 -2.40 -23.04 1.02
N PRO A 4 -2.97 -22.49 2.10
CA PRO A 4 -3.96 -21.43 1.97
C PRO A 4 -3.32 -20.24 1.25
N THR A 5 -3.97 -19.75 0.20
CA THR A 5 -3.56 -18.48 -0.42
C THR A 5 -3.76 -17.37 0.61
N PRO A 6 -2.88 -16.35 0.64
CA PRO A 6 -2.99 -15.24 1.59
C PRO A 6 -4.40 -14.59 1.56
N GLU A 7 -5.10 -14.69 0.44
CA GLU A 7 -6.45 -14.17 0.20
C GLU A 7 -7.52 -14.66 1.20
N THR A 8 -7.36 -15.84 1.83
CA THR A 8 -8.35 -16.38 2.80
C THR A 8 -7.94 -16.27 4.27
N ALA A 9 -6.70 -15.88 4.58
CA ALA A 9 -6.19 -15.91 5.96
C ALA A 9 -6.45 -14.62 6.77
N TRP A 10 -6.77 -13.48 6.13
CA TRP A 10 -6.60 -12.16 6.77
C TRP A 10 -7.89 -11.36 7.05
N GLY A 11 -9.09 -11.84 6.74
CA GLY A 11 -10.36 -11.30 7.27
C GLY A 11 -10.77 -9.87 6.90
N GLY A 12 -10.04 -9.17 6.03
CA GLY A 12 -10.36 -7.84 5.48
C GLY A 12 -10.15 -7.79 3.96
N PRO A 13 -10.55 -6.71 3.25
CA PRO A 13 -10.29 -6.61 1.82
C PRO A 13 -8.78 -6.67 1.56
N ALA A 14 -8.39 -7.65 0.75
CA ALA A 14 -7.01 -7.93 0.39
C ALA A 14 -6.86 -7.86 -1.13
N TRP A 15 -5.74 -7.29 -1.60
CA TRP A 15 -5.43 -7.20 -3.02
C TRP A 15 -3.92 -7.23 -3.24
N THR A 16 -3.51 -7.50 -4.46
CA THR A 16 -2.09 -7.48 -4.86
C THR A 16 -1.90 -6.45 -5.97
N VAL A 17 -0.89 -5.60 -5.83
CA VAL A 17 -0.53 -4.58 -6.82
C VAL A 17 0.82 -4.92 -7.41
N LYS A 18 0.88 -5.02 -8.74
CA LYS A 18 2.15 -5.02 -9.46
C LYS A 18 2.67 -3.59 -9.56
N VAL A 19 3.79 -3.31 -8.91
CA VAL A 19 4.41 -2.00 -8.84
C VAL A 19 5.56 -1.93 -9.85
N ARG A 20 5.46 -1.00 -10.81
CA ARG A 20 6.55 -0.53 -11.67
C ARG A 20 6.31 0.95 -11.94
N GLY A 21 7.32 1.78 -11.65
CA GLY A 21 7.12 3.20 -11.41
C GLY A 21 6.16 3.41 -10.24
N ARG A 22 5.60 4.63 -10.14
CA ARG A 22 4.64 4.96 -9.09
C ARG A 22 3.25 4.40 -9.36
N ARG A 23 2.68 3.71 -8.38
CA ARG A 23 1.30 3.18 -8.39
C ARG A 23 0.62 3.50 -7.06
N TYR A 24 -0.68 3.79 -7.10
CA TYR A 24 -1.46 3.91 -5.88
C TYR A 24 -1.86 2.52 -5.41
N VAL A 25 -1.54 2.23 -4.16
CA VAL A 25 -1.87 0.96 -3.50
C VAL A 25 -3.13 1.10 -2.67
N TRP A 26 -3.49 2.34 -2.30
CA TRP A 26 -4.78 2.72 -1.75
C TRP A 26 -5.11 4.17 -2.18
N GLY A 27 -6.39 4.47 -2.36
CA GLY A 27 -6.84 5.79 -2.84
C GLY A 27 -6.46 6.03 -4.30
N SER A 28 -6.35 7.29 -4.72
CA SER A 28 -5.93 7.60 -6.09
C SER A 28 -5.44 9.03 -6.29
N ALA A 29 -4.83 9.27 -7.44
CA ALA A 29 -4.47 10.62 -7.85
C ALA A 29 -5.65 11.56 -8.13
N GLY A 30 -6.86 11.00 -8.33
CA GLY A 30 -8.07 11.75 -8.64
C GLY A 30 -8.91 12.12 -7.41
N MET A 31 -8.51 11.68 -6.21
CA MET A 31 -9.21 12.06 -4.99
C MET A 31 -8.99 13.54 -4.68
N THR A 32 -10.09 14.28 -4.58
CA THR A 32 -10.11 15.74 -4.34
C THR A 32 -10.29 16.11 -2.87
N THR A 33 -10.38 15.12 -1.99
CA THR A 33 -10.55 15.29 -0.55
C THR A 33 -9.68 14.29 0.18
N ASP A 34 -9.08 14.75 1.28
CA ASP A 34 -8.41 13.87 2.22
C ASP A 34 -9.48 13.13 3.02
N VAL A 35 -9.33 11.81 3.14
CA VAL A 35 -10.27 11.02 3.95
C VAL A 35 -10.04 11.33 5.41
N ASP A 36 -11.13 11.44 6.15
CA ASP A 36 -11.11 11.62 7.60
C ASP A 36 -12.05 10.58 8.22
N PHE A 37 -11.47 9.63 8.94
CA PHE A 37 -12.20 8.57 9.62
C PHE A 37 -12.16 8.79 11.13
N ALA A 38 -13.32 8.62 11.79
CA ALA A 38 -13.39 8.65 13.25
C ALA A 38 -12.48 7.59 13.90
N THR A 39 -12.34 6.43 13.25
CA THR A 39 -11.33 5.41 13.56
C THR A 39 -10.61 5.06 12.27
N ALA A 40 -9.33 5.39 12.17
CA ALA A 40 -8.53 5.18 10.97
C ALA A 40 -8.32 3.69 10.68
N PRO A 41 -8.70 3.19 9.48
CA PRO A 41 -8.34 1.84 9.07
C PRO A 41 -6.83 1.74 8.85
N LEU A 42 -6.27 0.56 9.12
CA LEU A 42 -4.85 0.25 8.97
C LEU A 42 -4.61 -0.44 7.62
N LEU A 43 -3.74 0.14 6.82
CA LEU A 43 -3.23 -0.46 5.60
C LEU A 43 -1.93 -1.20 5.90
N HIS A 44 -1.97 -2.51 5.70
CA HIS A 44 -0.82 -3.38 5.75
C HIS A 44 -0.30 -3.61 4.34
N LEU A 45 1.00 -3.42 4.15
CA LEU A 45 1.73 -3.59 2.90
C LEU A 45 2.84 -4.61 3.14
N ALA A 46 2.94 -5.62 2.28
CA ALA A 46 4.02 -6.59 2.31
C ALA A 46 4.62 -6.72 0.91
N ASN A 47 5.93 -6.48 0.82
CA ASN A 47 6.67 -6.71 -0.42
C ASN A 47 6.91 -8.20 -0.57
N ASP A 48 6.72 -8.72 -1.78
CA ASP A 48 7.00 -10.12 -2.07
C ASP A 48 8.45 -10.49 -1.70
N GLY A 49 8.66 -11.75 -1.33
CA GLY A 49 9.97 -12.25 -0.91
C GLY A 49 11.03 -12.27 -2.02
N ALA A 50 10.60 -12.32 -3.29
CA ALA A 50 11.46 -12.16 -4.46
C ALA A 50 11.30 -10.77 -5.10
N GLY A 51 10.66 -9.84 -4.40
CA GLY A 51 10.40 -8.49 -4.85
C GLY A 51 11.64 -7.60 -4.80
N GLU A 52 11.53 -6.45 -5.45
CA GLU A 52 12.56 -5.42 -5.47
C GLU A 52 12.22 -4.32 -4.48
N PRO A 53 13.17 -3.46 -4.06
CA PRO A 53 12.88 -2.40 -3.11
C PRO A 53 11.70 -1.53 -3.60
N VAL A 54 10.74 -1.30 -2.69
CA VAL A 54 9.53 -0.50 -2.96
C VAL A 54 9.50 0.70 -2.01
N THR A 55 9.56 1.90 -2.56
CA THR A 55 9.36 3.14 -1.78
C THR A 55 7.87 3.36 -1.57
N ILE A 56 7.46 3.57 -0.33
CA ILE A 56 6.09 3.88 0.08
C ILE A 56 6.01 5.35 0.45
N GLY A 57 4.93 6.00 0.02
CA GLY A 57 4.62 7.37 0.41
C GLY A 57 3.12 7.65 0.44
N THR A 58 2.75 8.79 0.99
CA THR A 58 1.37 9.27 1.05
C THR A 58 1.19 10.48 0.16
N ARG A 59 -0.06 10.75 -0.19
CA ARG A 59 -0.47 11.94 -0.91
C ARG A 59 -1.68 12.60 -0.24
N THR A 60 -1.70 13.92 -0.20
CA THR A 60 -2.91 14.71 0.11
C THR A 60 -3.70 15.08 -1.15
N ALA A 61 -4.95 15.49 -0.97
CA ALA A 61 -5.84 15.93 -2.03
C ALA A 61 -5.28 17.14 -2.79
N ALA A 62 -4.55 18.02 -2.10
CA ALA A 62 -3.84 19.15 -2.68
C ALA A 62 -2.65 18.73 -3.57
N GLY A 63 -2.31 17.44 -3.61
CA GLY A 63 -1.23 16.88 -4.42
C GLY A 63 0.13 16.83 -3.72
N ALA A 64 0.21 17.24 -2.44
CA ALA A 64 1.46 17.12 -1.68
C ALA A 64 1.76 15.65 -1.41
N THR A 65 3.02 15.25 -1.57
CA THR A 65 3.48 13.87 -1.33
C THR A 65 4.51 13.82 -0.22
N THR A 66 4.43 12.79 0.62
CA THR A 66 5.38 12.54 1.71
C THR A 66 5.91 11.11 1.59
N ASP A 67 7.22 10.96 1.40
CA ASP A 67 7.86 9.65 1.43
C ASP A 67 7.94 9.14 2.87
N LEU A 68 7.50 7.89 3.08
CA LEU A 68 7.52 7.22 4.39
C LEU A 68 8.73 6.30 4.55
N GLY A 69 9.28 5.81 3.45
CA GLY A 69 10.47 4.96 3.43
C GLY A 69 10.42 3.89 2.35
N THR A 70 11.44 3.04 2.32
CA THR A 70 11.54 1.93 1.37
C THR A 70 11.48 0.61 2.11
N ILE A 71 10.56 -0.26 1.71
CA ILE A 71 10.51 -1.65 2.18
C ILE A 71 11.29 -2.54 1.22
N GLN A 72 12.17 -3.37 1.77
CA GLN A 72 12.95 -4.37 1.04
C GLN A 72 12.11 -5.61 0.73
N ALA A 73 12.69 -6.57 0.00
CA ALA A 73 12.06 -7.86 -0.29
C ALA A 73 11.65 -8.58 1.01
N GLY A 74 10.42 -9.07 1.07
CA GLY A 74 9.89 -9.76 2.25
C GLY A 74 9.60 -8.86 3.46
N GLU A 75 9.89 -7.57 3.39
CA GLU A 75 9.56 -6.63 4.46
C GLU A 75 8.11 -6.15 4.38
N CYS A 76 7.61 -5.64 5.51
CA CYS A 76 6.26 -5.15 5.64
C CYS A 76 6.20 -3.78 6.33
N LEU A 77 5.18 -3.01 5.98
CA LEU A 77 4.86 -1.73 6.57
C LEU A 77 3.37 -1.69 6.90
N THR A 78 3.04 -1.12 8.06
CA THR A 78 1.65 -0.82 8.42
C THR A 78 1.53 0.67 8.65
N LEU A 79 0.49 1.28 8.07
CA LEU A 79 0.19 2.70 8.26
C LEU A 79 -1.31 2.94 8.40
N PRO A 80 -1.72 3.94 9.21
CA PRO A 80 -3.10 4.37 9.23
C PRO A 80 -3.45 5.11 7.94
N VAL A 81 -4.64 4.85 7.42
CA VAL A 81 -5.23 5.58 6.31
C VAL A 81 -6.11 6.68 6.89
N ASN A 82 -5.51 7.84 7.19
CA ASN A 82 -6.25 9.01 7.68
C ASN A 82 -5.57 10.31 7.25
N HIS A 83 -6.37 11.36 7.05
CA HIS A 83 -5.94 12.67 6.59
C HIS A 83 -5.07 12.62 5.33
N LEU A 84 -5.45 11.75 4.39
CA LEU A 84 -4.75 11.54 3.13
C LEU A 84 -5.70 11.21 1.99
N ALA A 85 -5.27 11.42 0.75
CA ALA A 85 -6.02 11.11 -0.47
C ALA A 85 -5.49 9.85 -1.18
N GLY A 86 -4.30 9.39 -0.79
CA GLY A 86 -3.76 8.15 -1.32
C GLY A 86 -2.47 7.69 -0.66
N VAL A 87 -2.19 6.41 -0.82
CA VAL A 87 -0.90 5.79 -0.51
C VAL A 87 -0.33 5.27 -1.82
N TYR A 88 0.91 5.64 -2.14
CA TYR A 88 1.61 5.15 -3.31
C TYR A 88 2.77 4.23 -2.94
N ALA A 89 3.08 3.36 -3.88
CA ALA A 89 4.26 2.54 -3.93
C ALA A 89 5.02 2.83 -5.22
N GLU A 90 6.34 2.84 -5.16
CA GLU A 90 7.20 3.13 -6.30
C GLU A 90 8.38 2.16 -6.32
N SER A 91 8.60 1.53 -7.48
CA SER A 91 9.74 0.67 -7.72
C SER A 91 10.27 0.87 -9.13
N ALA A 92 11.58 0.75 -9.31
CA ALA A 92 12.23 0.92 -10.62
C ALA A 92 11.88 -0.21 -11.60
N VAL A 93 11.63 -1.41 -11.08
CA VAL A 93 11.30 -2.62 -11.82
C VAL A 93 10.01 -3.23 -11.28
N ASP A 94 9.61 -4.38 -11.80
CA ASP A 94 8.40 -5.05 -11.33
C ASP A 94 8.63 -5.63 -9.93
N SER A 95 7.80 -5.21 -8.97
CA SER A 95 7.61 -5.91 -7.70
C SER A 95 6.12 -6.19 -7.45
N LEU A 96 5.83 -7.20 -6.63
CA LEU A 96 4.47 -7.49 -6.16
C LEU A 96 4.33 -6.99 -4.72
N LEU A 97 3.31 -6.16 -4.50
CA LEU A 97 2.96 -5.66 -3.19
C LEU A 97 1.61 -6.20 -2.77
N HIS A 98 1.60 -6.99 -1.71
CA HIS A 98 0.37 -7.49 -1.09
C HIS A 98 -0.16 -6.45 -0.11
N CYS A 99 -1.44 -6.13 -0.25
CA CYS A 99 -2.11 -5.07 0.49
C CYS A 99 -3.31 -5.65 1.24
N VAL A 100 -3.52 -5.22 2.49
CA VAL A 100 -4.70 -5.56 3.29
C VAL A 100 -5.14 -4.32 4.07
N LEU A 101 -6.44 -4.00 4.04
CA LEU A 101 -7.01 -2.94 4.88
C LEU A 101 -7.80 -3.57 6.04
N ARG A 102 -7.64 -3.05 7.26
CA ARG A 102 -8.35 -3.49 8.47
C ARG A 102 -8.91 -2.34 9.28
#